data_AF-A0A7Y2L4A6-F1
#
_entry.id   AF-A0A7Y2L4A6-F1
#
_cell.length_a   1.000
_cell.length_b   1.000
_cell.length_c   1.000
_cell.angle_alpha   90.00
_cell.angle_beta   90.00
_cell.angle_gamma   90.00
#
_symmetry.space_group_name_H-M   'P 1'
#
loop_
_entity.id
_entity.type
_entity.pdbx_description
1 polymer ?
#
loop_
_entity_poly.entity_id
_entity_poly.type
_entity_poly.pdbx_seq_one_letter_code
_entity_poly.pdbx_strand_id
1 'polypeptide(L)'
;CDLSITLVDPEHPPYRPDLHPLAADVICSNRHLVQHIRFGKGNTDFVLEVSAPVISIRRLAGPSAPLSLPVSGAGPWSAIQHLSRNFLPLADADGQAGAAALREMLSLYIASDDAVLQRLLQSILSLRASVLTRRLPGPGPVVFGRGLQFELT
;
A
#
# COMPACT_ATOMS: atom_id res chain seq x y z
N CYS A 1 -13.58 9.15 -10.55
CA CYS A 1 -12.21 9.44 -11.00
C CYS A 1 -12.35 9.96 -12.40
N ASP A 2 -12.00 11.22 -12.56
CA ASP A 2 -12.12 11.89 -13.83
C ASP A 2 -10.71 11.87 -14.42
N LEU A 3 -10.56 11.28 -15.60
CA LEU A 3 -9.32 11.33 -16.35
C LEU A 3 -9.27 12.69 -17.04
N SER A 4 -8.34 13.54 -16.65
CA SER A 4 -8.02 14.75 -17.39
C SER A 4 -6.74 14.52 -18.22
N ILE A 5 -6.81 14.90 -19.48
CA ILE A 5 -5.65 14.92 -20.38
C ILE A 5 -5.38 16.39 -20.67
N THR A 6 -4.18 16.84 -20.30
CA THR A 6 -3.72 18.21 -20.57
C THR A 6 -2.49 18.11 -21.45
N LEU A 7 -2.57 18.69 -22.64
CA LEU A 7 -1.39 18.88 -23.50
C LEU A 7 -0.52 19.97 -22.86
N VAL A 8 0.81 19.97 -23.06
CA VAL A 8 1.67 21.11 -22.65
C VAL A 8 2.76 21.27 -23.71
N ASP A 9 2.89 22.48 -24.28
CA ASP A 9 3.99 22.86 -25.18
C ASP A 9 4.74 24.02 -24.53
N PRO A 10 5.91 23.77 -23.91
CA PRO A 10 6.68 24.81 -23.22
C PRO A 10 7.33 25.80 -24.19
N GLU A 11 7.53 25.43 -25.46
CA GLU A 11 8.22 26.26 -26.46
C GLU A 11 7.24 27.12 -27.28
N HIS A 12 5.99 26.68 -27.47
CA HIS A 12 4.98 27.41 -28.24
C HIS A 12 3.57 27.39 -27.60
N PRO A 13 3.31 28.21 -26.55
CA PRO A 13 1.98 28.40 -26.00
C PRO A 13 1.19 29.48 -26.78
N PRO A 14 -0.07 29.25 -27.23
CA PRO A 14 -0.83 27.99 -27.26
C PRO A 14 -0.41 27.05 -28.41
N TYR A 15 -0.71 25.74 -28.30
CA TYR A 15 -0.32 24.75 -29.31
C TYR A 15 -0.68 25.20 -30.72
N ARG A 16 0.15 24.81 -31.68
CA ARG A 16 -0.08 25.18 -33.06
C ARG A 16 -1.43 24.64 -33.58
N PRO A 17 -2.15 25.41 -34.41
CA PRO A 17 -3.49 25.05 -34.89
C PRO A 17 -3.50 23.87 -35.87
N ASP A 18 -2.34 23.40 -36.33
CA ASP A 18 -2.14 22.21 -37.17
C ASP A 18 -2.02 20.91 -36.35
N LEU A 19 -2.47 20.92 -35.09
CA LEU A 19 -2.45 19.74 -34.23
C LEU A 19 -3.27 18.58 -34.85
N HIS A 20 -2.58 17.49 -35.17
CA HIS A 20 -3.16 16.26 -35.69
C HIS A 20 -3.95 15.49 -34.60
N PRO A 21 -4.77 14.48 -34.98
CA PRO A 21 -5.47 13.62 -34.02
C PRO A 21 -4.50 13.00 -33.01
N LEU A 22 -4.83 13.10 -31.73
CA LEU A 22 -4.08 12.45 -30.65
C LEU A 22 -4.56 10.99 -30.51
N ALA A 23 -3.63 10.05 -30.54
CA ALA A 23 -3.86 8.67 -30.15
C ALA A 23 -3.10 8.38 -28.85
N ALA A 24 -3.73 7.67 -27.92
CA ALA A 24 -3.11 7.24 -26.68
C ALA A 24 -3.58 5.83 -26.31
N ASP A 25 -2.63 4.98 -25.97
CA ASP A 25 -2.91 3.68 -25.38
C ASP A 25 -3.05 3.83 -23.87
N VAL A 26 -4.18 3.39 -23.31
CA VAL A 26 -4.51 3.55 -21.90
C VAL A 26 -4.87 2.22 -21.25
N ILE A 27 -4.45 2.05 -20.00
CA ILE A 27 -4.86 0.91 -19.16
C ILE A 27 -6.03 1.36 -18.30
N CYS A 28 -7.17 0.69 -18.46
CA CYS A 28 -8.41 0.99 -17.76
C CYS A 28 -8.79 -0.13 -16.79
N SER A 29 -9.60 0.20 -15.78
CA SER A 29 -10.16 -0.76 -14.83
C SER A 29 -11.64 -0.51 -14.59
N ASN A 30 -12.42 -1.59 -14.45
CA ASN A 30 -13.86 -1.56 -14.19
C ASN A 30 -14.21 -1.16 -12.73
N ARG A 31 -13.21 -1.07 -11.83
CA ARG A 31 -13.33 -0.63 -10.42
C ARG A 31 -14.56 -1.20 -9.70
N HIS A 32 -15.53 -0.34 -9.36
CA HIS A 32 -16.72 -0.70 -8.58
C HIS A 32 -17.64 -1.69 -9.32
N LEU A 33 -17.60 -1.71 -10.66
CA LEU A 33 -18.45 -2.62 -11.44
C LEU A 33 -18.12 -4.09 -11.20
N VAL A 34 -16.88 -4.40 -10.81
CA VAL A 34 -16.46 -5.78 -10.52
C VAL A 34 -17.25 -6.37 -9.35
N GLN A 35 -17.71 -5.54 -8.40
CA GLN A 35 -18.54 -5.98 -7.27
C GLN A 35 -19.95 -6.41 -7.69
N HIS A 36 -20.41 -6.00 -8.87
CA HIS A 36 -21.74 -6.36 -9.37
C HIS A 36 -21.74 -7.65 -10.21
N ILE A 37 -20.56 -8.24 -10.47
CA ILE A 37 -20.46 -9.51 -11.19
C ILE A 37 -21.05 -10.62 -10.33
N ARG A 38 -22.00 -11.37 -10.91
CA ARG A 38 -22.62 -12.52 -10.26
C ARG A 38 -21.84 -13.78 -10.58
N PHE A 39 -21.08 -14.27 -9.61
CA PHE A 39 -20.37 -15.55 -9.69
C PHE A 39 -21.28 -16.71 -9.23
N GLY A 40 -20.94 -17.94 -9.65
CA GLY A 40 -21.53 -19.18 -9.17
C GLY A 40 -22.85 -19.60 -9.80
N LYS A 41 -23.32 -18.92 -10.86
CA LYS A 41 -24.60 -19.19 -11.52
C LYS A 41 -24.54 -20.21 -12.68
N GLY A 42 -23.41 -20.88 -12.90
CA GLY A 42 -23.23 -21.84 -13.99
C GLY A 42 -22.11 -22.84 -13.73
N ASN A 43 -21.71 -23.56 -14.78
CA ASN A 43 -20.69 -24.61 -14.70
C ASN A 43 -19.26 -24.06 -14.51
N THR A 44 -19.02 -22.80 -14.85
CA THR A 44 -17.74 -22.09 -14.67
C THR A 44 -18.00 -20.60 -14.39
N ASP A 45 -17.10 -19.96 -13.65
CA ASP A 45 -17.13 -18.53 -13.36
C ASP A 45 -16.37 -17.69 -14.39
N PHE A 46 -15.39 -18.30 -15.07
CA PHE A 46 -14.58 -17.67 -16.11
C PHE A 46 -14.37 -18.60 -17.31
N VAL A 47 -14.06 -17.99 -18.46
CA VAL A 47 -13.72 -18.67 -19.70
C VAL A 47 -12.32 -18.22 -20.12
N LEU A 48 -11.49 -19.15 -20.60
CA LEU A 48 -10.17 -18.81 -21.11
C LEU A 48 -10.29 -18.21 -22.51
N GLU A 49 -9.46 -17.20 -22.81
CA GLU A 49 -9.32 -16.70 -24.17
C GLU A 49 -8.56 -17.69 -25.07
N VAL A 50 -7.73 -18.54 -24.47
CA VAL A 50 -6.99 -19.61 -25.16
C VAL A 50 -7.71 -20.95 -25.05
N SER A 51 -7.55 -21.78 -26.08
CA SER A 51 -8.03 -23.16 -26.04
C SER A 51 -7.09 -24.03 -25.20
N ALA A 52 -7.56 -24.48 -24.04
CA ALA A 52 -6.84 -25.39 -23.15
C ALA A 52 -7.83 -26.39 -22.50
N PRO A 53 -7.39 -27.60 -22.12
CA PRO A 53 -8.26 -28.63 -21.53
C PRO A 53 -8.60 -28.30 -20.07
N VAL A 54 -9.52 -27.35 -19.85
CA VAL A 54 -10.00 -26.92 -18.53
C VAL A 54 -11.48 -27.22 -18.39
N ILE A 55 -11.84 -27.97 -17.34
CA ILE A 55 -13.23 -28.39 -17.08
C ILE A 55 -14.06 -27.23 -16.51
N SER A 56 -13.51 -26.48 -15.55
CA SER A 56 -14.14 -25.27 -15.00
C SER A 56 -13.12 -24.39 -14.29
N ILE A 57 -13.40 -23.09 -14.21
CA ILE A 57 -12.64 -22.11 -13.43
C ILE A 57 -13.61 -21.51 -12.42
N ARG A 58 -13.29 -21.65 -11.13
CA ARG A 58 -14.17 -21.20 -10.05
C ARG A 58 -13.49 -20.17 -9.17
N ARG A 59 -14.27 -19.17 -8.74
CA ARG A 59 -13.79 -18.08 -7.91
C ARG A 59 -13.82 -18.46 -6.43
N LEU A 60 -12.65 -18.61 -5.80
CA LEU A 60 -12.51 -18.97 -4.38
C LEU A 60 -13.04 -17.89 -3.43
N ALA A 61 -12.72 -16.62 -3.69
CA ALA A 61 -13.15 -15.48 -2.89
C ALA A 61 -13.62 -14.33 -3.79
N GLY A 62 -14.56 -13.52 -3.28
CA GLY A 62 -15.07 -12.35 -3.99
C GLY A 62 -13.97 -11.35 -4.37
N PRO A 63 -14.19 -10.52 -5.40
CA PRO A 63 -13.29 -9.40 -5.68
C PRO A 63 -13.24 -8.48 -4.46
N SER A 64 -12.04 -7.97 -4.15
CA SER A 64 -11.88 -6.98 -3.09
C SER A 64 -12.62 -5.69 -3.45
N ALA A 65 -13.01 -4.92 -2.44
CA ALA A 65 -13.53 -3.58 -2.69
C ALA A 65 -12.44 -2.70 -3.34
N PRO A 66 -12.80 -1.86 -4.31
CA PRO A 66 -11.84 -0.93 -4.89
C PRO A 66 -11.44 0.09 -3.82
N LEU A 67 -10.15 0.15 -3.51
CA LEU A 67 -9.64 1.15 -2.58
C LEU A 67 -9.62 2.52 -3.28
N SER A 68 -10.22 3.53 -2.65
CA SER A 68 -10.04 4.91 -3.08
C SER A 68 -8.78 5.45 -2.42
N LEU A 69 -7.73 5.70 -3.21
CA LEU A 69 -6.60 6.45 -2.70
C LEU A 69 -7.03 7.91 -2.53
N PRO A 70 -6.82 8.54 -1.35
CA PRO A 70 -7.02 9.97 -1.20
C PRO A 70 -5.93 10.69 -2.01
N VAL A 71 -6.27 11.11 -3.22
CA VAL A 71 -5.38 11.87 -4.12
C VAL A 71 -5.25 13.34 -3.68
N SER A 72 -6.05 13.77 -2.70
CA SER A 72 -6.07 15.15 -2.18
C SER A 72 -5.91 15.20 -0.65
N GLY A 73 -5.52 16.38 -0.14
CA GLY A 73 -5.34 16.63 1.29
C GLY A 73 -3.96 16.21 1.80
N ALA A 74 -3.87 15.95 3.11
CA ALA A 74 -2.60 15.67 3.79
C ALA A 74 -2.03 14.27 3.52
N GLY A 75 -2.81 13.34 2.96
CA GLY A 75 -2.42 11.94 2.76
C GLY A 75 -1.15 11.76 1.90
N PRO A 76 -1.11 12.27 0.66
CA PRO A 76 0.08 12.19 -0.19
C PRO A 76 1.31 12.85 0.44
N TRP A 77 1.12 13.97 1.14
CA TRP A 77 2.21 14.65 1.84
C TRP A 77 2.74 13.85 3.02
N SER A 78 1.86 13.23 3.80
CA SER A 78 2.24 12.34 4.90
C SER A 78 3.02 11.11 4.40
N ALA A 79 2.66 10.57 3.22
CA ALA A 79 3.41 9.51 2.57
C ALA A 79 4.81 9.96 2.11
N ILE A 80 4.95 11.19 1.58
CA ILE A 80 6.27 11.77 1.27
C ILE A 80 7.09 11.95 2.55
N GLN A 81 6.49 12.53 3.59
CA GLN A 81 7.15 12.71 4.88
C GLN A 81 7.63 11.38 5.47
N HIS A 82 6.88 10.30 5.26
CA HIS A 82 7.26 8.96 5.67
C HIS A 82 8.54 8.45 5.00
N LEU A 83 8.78 8.76 3.73
CA LEU A 83 10.02 8.39 3.02
C LEU A 83 11.26 9.10 3.60
N SER A 84 11.08 10.31 4.13
CA SER A 84 12.15 11.13 4.70
C SER A 84 12.22 11.10 6.23
N ARG A 85 11.38 10.30 6.89
CA ARG A 85 11.20 10.38 8.34
C ARG A 85 12.40 9.80 9.09
N ASN A 86 12.71 10.42 10.23
CA ASN A 86 13.63 9.87 11.19
C ASN A 86 12.91 8.74 11.98
N PHE A 87 13.44 7.52 11.92
CA PHE A 87 12.90 6.36 12.67
C PHE A 87 13.35 6.32 14.13
N LEU A 88 14.12 7.31 14.59
CA LEU A 88 14.58 7.42 15.97
C LEU A 88 13.45 7.37 17.01
N PRO A 89 12.23 7.93 16.80
CA PRO A 89 11.12 7.78 17.73
C PRO A 89 10.64 6.33 17.92
N LEU A 90 10.86 5.43 16.94
CA LEU A 90 10.59 4.01 17.14
C LEU A 90 11.61 3.37 18.08
N ALA A 91 12.84 3.92 18.10
CA ALA A 91 13.95 3.45 18.92
C ALA A 91 13.95 4.07 20.35
N ASP A 92 12.81 4.60 20.80
CA ASP A 92 12.69 5.20 22.13
C ASP A 92 12.66 4.12 23.24
N ALA A 93 13.20 4.47 24.41
CA ALA A 93 13.12 3.65 25.61
C ALA A 93 11.74 3.78 26.29
N ASP A 94 11.05 4.91 26.08
CA ASP A 94 9.64 5.07 26.44
C ASP A 94 8.75 4.32 25.43
N GLY A 95 8.20 3.20 25.90
CA GLY A 95 7.36 2.33 25.09
C GLY A 95 6.10 3.01 24.55
N GLN A 96 5.53 3.97 25.26
CA GLN A 96 4.32 4.68 24.82
C GLN A 96 4.62 5.62 23.66
N ALA A 97 5.76 6.32 23.71
CA ALA A 97 6.23 7.19 22.64
C ALA A 97 6.51 6.38 21.36
N GLY A 98 7.21 5.25 21.49
CA GLY A 98 7.47 4.34 20.37
C GLY A 98 6.19 3.77 19.76
N ALA A 99 5.21 3.40 20.61
CA ALA A 99 3.92 2.91 20.14
C ALA A 99 3.13 3.99 19.39
N ALA A 100 3.14 5.24 19.88
CA ALA A 100 2.50 6.36 19.20
C ALA A 100 3.12 6.60 17.82
N ALA A 101 4.45 6.59 17.73
CA ALA A 101 5.16 6.73 16.46
C ALA A 101 4.83 5.59 15.47
N LEU A 102 4.74 4.35 15.96
CA LEU A 102 4.37 3.20 15.14
C LEU A 102 2.91 3.29 14.66
N ARG A 103 1.98 3.68 15.54
CA ARG A 103 0.57 3.87 15.16
C ARG A 103 0.42 4.95 14.10
N GLU A 104 1.12 6.07 14.26
CA GLU A 104 1.11 7.15 13.26
C GLU A 104 1.64 6.64 11.91
N MET A 105 2.75 5.90 11.91
CA MET A 105 3.34 5.31 10.71
C MET A 105 2.37 4.33 10.01
N LEU A 106 1.75 3.42 10.76
CA LEU A 106 0.84 2.42 10.22
C LEU A 106 -0.50 3.02 9.77
N SER A 107 -0.92 4.15 10.34
CA SER A 107 -2.16 4.83 9.97
C SER A 107 -2.20 5.25 8.50
N LEU A 108 -1.04 5.47 7.88
CA LEU A 108 -0.91 5.76 6.44
C LEU A 108 -1.47 4.66 5.54
N TYR A 109 -1.48 3.41 6.02
CA TYR A 109 -1.85 2.24 5.24
C TYR A 109 -3.25 1.72 5.57
N ILE A 110 -3.91 2.30 6.57
CA ILE A 110 -5.20 1.85 7.06
C ILE A 110 -6.27 2.82 6.57
N ALA A 111 -7.26 2.29 5.85
CA ALA A 111 -8.40 3.08 5.43
C ALA A 111 -9.17 3.60 6.65
N SER A 112 -9.66 4.84 6.58
CA SER A 112 -10.35 5.48 7.71
C SER A 112 -11.67 4.79 8.08
N ASP A 113 -12.26 4.03 7.15
CA ASP A 113 -13.51 3.29 7.32
C ASP A 113 -13.31 1.83 7.77
N ASP A 114 -12.06 1.33 7.83
CA ASP A 114 -11.77 -0.02 8.34
C ASP A 114 -11.70 -0.04 9.87
N ALA A 115 -12.87 -0.14 10.50
CA ALA A 115 -12.99 -0.15 11.96
C ALA A 115 -12.20 -1.30 12.64
N VAL A 116 -11.96 -2.41 11.94
CA VAL A 116 -11.21 -3.54 12.49
C VAL A 116 -9.72 -3.20 12.54
N LEU A 117 -9.16 -2.74 11.43
CA LEU A 117 -7.76 -2.33 11.38
C LEU A 117 -7.49 -1.11 12.26
N GLN A 118 -8.44 -0.17 12.37
CA GLN A 118 -8.32 0.95 13.31
C GLN A 118 -8.24 0.47 14.75
N ARG A 119 -9.03 -0.53 15.16
CA ARG A 119 -8.94 -1.11 16.51
C ARG A 119 -7.61 -1.84 16.72
N LEU A 120 -7.13 -2.59 15.73
CA LEU A 120 -5.83 -3.25 15.79
C LEU A 120 -4.67 -2.25 15.88
N LEU A 121 -4.80 -1.11 15.21
CA LEU A 121 -3.85 0.00 15.35
C LEU A 121 -3.83 0.51 16.80
N GLN A 122 -5.01 0.75 17.39
CA GLN A 122 -5.10 1.22 18.78
C GLN A 122 -4.67 0.16 19.81
N SER A 123 -4.68 -1.13 19.45
CA SER A 123 -4.20 -2.19 20.36
C SER A 123 -2.68 -2.25 20.49
N ILE A 124 -1.93 -1.48 19.70
CA ILE A 124 -0.48 -1.31 19.91
C ILE A 124 -0.31 -0.43 21.15
N LEU A 125 0.02 -1.04 22.29
CA LEU A 125 0.08 -0.34 23.57
C LEU A 125 1.49 0.20 23.85
N SER A 126 2.53 -0.57 23.56
CA SER A 126 3.92 -0.18 23.81
C SER A 126 4.87 -0.77 22.77
N LEU A 127 5.83 0.04 22.33
CA LEU A 127 6.99 -0.37 21.53
C LEU A 127 8.24 0.17 22.22
N ARG A 128 8.97 -0.68 22.93
CA ARG A 128 10.23 -0.31 23.57
C ARG A 128 11.40 -0.80 22.72
N ALA A 129 12.37 0.07 22.50
CA ALA A 129 13.64 -0.33 21.93
C ALA A 129 14.74 -0.38 23.00
N SER A 130 15.61 -1.38 22.90
CA SER A 130 16.80 -1.49 23.74
C SER A 130 18.00 -1.91 22.92
N VAL A 131 19.19 -1.40 23.26
CA VAL A 131 20.42 -1.83 22.63
C VAL A 131 20.77 -3.22 23.12
N LEU A 132 20.95 -4.16 22.19
CA LEU A 132 21.37 -5.52 22.47
C LEU A 132 22.74 -5.78 21.86
N THR A 133 23.69 -6.23 22.68
CA THR A 133 25.00 -6.72 22.21
C THR A 133 25.09 -8.21 22.47
N ARG A 134 25.32 -9.01 21.43
CA ARG A 134 25.35 -10.48 21.53
C ARG A 134 26.52 -11.05 20.73
N ARG A 135 27.07 -12.18 21.21
CA ARG A 135 27.99 -12.99 20.42
C ARG A 135 27.28 -13.51 19.18
N LEU A 136 27.87 -13.31 18.00
CA LEU A 136 27.32 -13.83 16.75
C LEU A 136 27.54 -15.34 16.67
N PRO A 137 26.52 -16.13 16.25
CA PRO A 137 26.68 -17.57 16.07
C PRO A 137 27.47 -17.88 14.79
N GLY A 138 28.35 -18.87 14.84
CA GLY A 138 29.10 -19.36 13.68
C GLY A 138 30.49 -19.91 14.04
N PRO A 139 31.10 -20.73 13.17
CA PRO A 139 32.51 -21.10 13.29
C PRO A 139 33.40 -19.91 12.96
N GLY A 140 34.42 -19.65 13.79
CA GLY A 140 35.33 -18.52 13.61
C GLY A 140 35.74 -17.84 14.92
N PRO A 141 36.50 -16.72 14.84
CA PRO A 141 36.86 -15.94 16.01
C PRO A 141 35.62 -15.40 16.74
N VAL A 142 35.76 -15.10 18.04
CA VAL A 142 34.66 -14.52 18.82
C VAL A 142 34.36 -13.11 18.32
N VAL A 143 33.18 -12.93 17.71
CA VAL A 143 32.68 -11.63 17.24
C VAL A 143 31.42 -11.25 18.01
N PHE A 144 31.34 -9.98 18.42
CA PHE A 144 30.16 -9.39 19.04
C PHE A 144 29.44 -8.49 18.03
N GLY A 145 28.13 -8.69 17.88
CA GLY A 145 27.24 -7.80 17.13
C GLY A 145 26.47 -6.89 18.07
N ARG A 146 26.26 -5.63 17.66
CA ARG A 146 25.41 -4.66 18.34
C ARG A 146 24.19 -4.37 17.48
N GLY A 147 23.00 -4.43 18.08
CA GLY A 147 21.73 -4.15 17.41
C GLY A 147 20.71 -3.53 18.34
N LEU A 148 19.49 -3.40 17.83
CA LEU A 148 18.31 -2.97 18.59
C LEU A 148 17.34 -4.14 18.73
N GLN A 149 16.85 -4.35 19.94
CA GLN A 149 15.74 -5.23 20.24
C GLN A 149 14.48 -4.38 20.42
N PHE A 150 13.42 -4.73 19.69
CA PHE A 150 12.11 -4.12 19.84
C PHE A 150 11.18 -5.08 20.58
N GLU A 151 10.54 -4.57 21.63
CA GLU A 151 9.50 -5.28 22.38
C GLU A 151 8.17 -4.58 22.14
N LEU A 152 7.25 -5.30 21.50
CA LEU A 152 5.91 -4.82 21.16
C LEU A 152 4.88 -5.52 22.06
N THR A 153 4.00 -4.74 22.68
CA THR A 153 2.87 -5.24 23.49
C THR A 153 1.60 -4.49 23.16
#